data_AF-A0A7G9B3Q3-F1
#
_entry.id   AF-A0A7G9B3Q3-F1
#
_cell.length_a   1.000
_cell.length_b   1.000
_cell.length_c   1.000
_cell.angle_alpha   90.00
_cell.angle_beta   90.00
_cell.angle_gamma   90.00
#
_symmetry.space_group_name_H-M   'P 1'
#
loop_
_entity.id
_entity.type
_entity.pdbx_description
1 polymer ?
#
loop_
_entity_poly.entity_id
_entity_poly.type
_entity_poly.pdbx_seq_one_letter_code
_entity_poly.pdbx_strand_id
1 'polypeptide(L)'
;MHLHLTRKQKPLLLILSLFALYTCLSALLGFPLGFGKLMARGISKEYCSIVYPQAALGKTVFNPVSSSYETVVYLGEERFYIRTNPNQDTVGNPYREKLLLQETGVSEVVSKLFRTYVQGRYYRFLSCAVYWNYHDPMTPITSLRFDYGDFESPSLPSEAKIKELLSPIALDCITQIEPLLPLDHVDLLYYHPDFDPDETGMTWRIMEIPLERDTPRTKALLDAAELTLT
;
A
#
# COMPACT_ATOMS: atom_id res chain seq x y z
N MET A 1 -38.39 -8.95 -29.63
CA MET A 1 -38.21 -7.48 -29.76
C MET A 1 -36.92 -7.25 -30.56
N HIS A 2 -37.01 -6.97 -31.87
CA HIS A 2 -35.82 -6.75 -32.72
C HIS A 2 -35.38 -5.29 -32.60
N LEU A 3 -34.21 -5.04 -32.02
CA LEU A 3 -33.59 -3.72 -31.98
C LEU A 3 -33.19 -3.29 -33.40
N HIS A 4 -33.96 -2.37 -33.99
CA HIS A 4 -33.63 -1.75 -35.26
C HIS A 4 -32.54 -0.69 -35.06
N LEU A 5 -31.28 -1.11 -35.13
CA LEU A 5 -30.12 -0.21 -35.02
C LEU A 5 -29.88 0.55 -36.32
N THR A 6 -29.89 1.88 -36.24
CA THR A 6 -29.58 2.75 -37.38
C THR A 6 -28.12 2.58 -37.83
N ARG A 7 -27.82 2.86 -39.11
CA ARG A 7 -26.49 2.65 -39.72
C ARG A 7 -25.35 3.38 -38.98
N LYS A 8 -25.65 4.47 -38.26
CA LYS A 8 -24.71 5.24 -37.42
C LYS A 8 -24.51 4.66 -36.01
N GLN A 9 -25.48 3.90 -35.47
CA GLN A 9 -25.40 3.30 -34.13
C GLN A 9 -24.62 1.98 -34.11
N LYS A 10 -24.58 1.26 -35.23
CA LYS A 10 -23.84 -0.01 -35.38
C LYS A 10 -22.35 0.08 -35.01
N PRO A 11 -21.55 1.04 -35.52
CA PRO A 11 -20.14 1.14 -35.16
C PRO A 11 -19.93 1.50 -33.68
N LEU A 12 -20.76 2.38 -33.12
CA LEU A 12 -20.71 2.73 -31.70
C LEU A 12 -20.97 1.50 -30.81
N LEU A 13 -21.97 0.69 -31.16
CA LEU A 13 -22.30 -0.53 -30.42
C LEU A 13 -21.17 -1.56 -30.52
N LEU A 14 -20.51 -1.65 -31.67
CA LEU A 14 -19.36 -2.53 -31.87
C LEU A 14 -18.17 -2.10 -31.00
N ILE A 15 -17.87 -0.80 -30.94
CA ILE A 15 -16.82 -0.23 -30.07
C ILE A 15 -17.13 -0.49 -28.60
N LEU A 16 -18.36 -0.24 -28.16
CA LEU A 16 -18.79 -0.51 -26.78
C LEU A 16 -18.70 -2.00 -26.43
N SER A 17 -19.06 -2.87 -27.37
CA SER A 17 -18.97 -4.33 -27.19
C SER A 17 -17.52 -4.79 -27.06
N LEU A 18 -16.62 -4.27 -27.92
CA LEU A 18 -15.19 -4.55 -27.85
C LEU A 18 -14.56 -4.02 -26.56
N PHE A 19 -14.98 -2.83 -26.12
CA PHE A 19 -14.51 -2.25 -24.87
C PHE A 19 -14.98 -3.05 -23.66
N ALA A 20 -16.26 -3.46 -23.62
CA ALA A 20 -16.81 -4.32 -22.57
C ALA A 20 -16.14 -5.70 -22.54
N LEU A 21 -15.86 -6.28 -23.72
CA LEU A 21 -15.14 -7.55 -23.83
C LEU A 21 -13.69 -7.40 -23.33
N TYR A 22 -13.01 -6.32 -23.71
CA TYR A 22 -11.66 -6.00 -23.27
C TYR A 22 -11.57 -5.78 -21.75
N THR A 23 -12.52 -5.06 -21.15
CA THR A 23 -12.57 -4.85 -19.70
C THR A 23 -12.87 -6.16 -18.97
N CYS A 24 -13.82 -6.99 -19.45
CA CYS A 24 -14.07 -8.31 -18.89
C CYS A 24 -12.84 -9.23 -18.96
N LEU A 25 -12.17 -9.30 -20.12
CA LEU A 25 -10.94 -10.11 -20.29
C LEU A 25 -9.79 -9.60 -19.43
N SER A 26 -9.64 -8.29 -19.31
CA SER A 26 -8.62 -7.69 -18.45
C SER A 26 -8.89 -7.93 -16.97
N ALA A 27 -10.16 -7.95 -16.54
CA ALA A 27 -10.53 -8.30 -15.18
C ALA A 27 -10.24 -9.79 -14.87
N LEU A 28 -10.44 -10.69 -15.85
CA LEU A 28 -10.19 -12.13 -15.69
C LEU A 28 -8.70 -12.50 -15.73
N LEU A 29 -7.93 -11.87 -16.62
CA LEU A 29 -6.53 -12.24 -16.89
C LEU A 29 -5.52 -11.34 -16.15
N GLY A 30 -5.96 -10.21 -15.60
CA GLY A 30 -5.12 -9.14 -15.09
C GLY A 30 -4.92 -8.04 -16.12
N PHE A 31 -4.92 -6.79 -15.69
CA PHE A 31 -4.85 -5.64 -16.60
C PHE A 31 -3.42 -5.38 -17.11
N PRO A 32 -3.22 -5.08 -18.41
CA PRO A 32 -4.11 -5.39 -19.54
C PRO A 32 -3.91 -6.84 -20.03
N LEU A 33 -4.99 -7.59 -20.27
CA LEU A 33 -5.00 -8.92 -20.94
C LEU A 33 -3.93 -9.94 -20.49
N GLY A 34 -3.61 -10.03 -19.19
CA GLY A 34 -2.58 -10.93 -18.66
C GLY A 34 -1.15 -10.43 -18.81
N PHE A 35 -0.93 -9.28 -19.44
CA PHE A 35 0.38 -8.63 -19.53
C PHE A 35 0.89 -8.23 -18.14
N GLY A 36 0.02 -7.72 -17.27
CA GLY A 36 0.37 -7.42 -15.88
C GLY A 36 0.89 -8.66 -15.13
N LYS A 37 0.29 -9.84 -15.37
CA LYS A 37 0.77 -11.10 -14.81
C LYS A 37 2.13 -11.51 -15.36
N LEU A 38 2.38 -11.33 -16.67
CA LEU A 38 3.68 -11.61 -17.28
C LEU A 38 4.77 -10.67 -16.73
N MET A 39 4.48 -9.37 -16.63
CA MET A 39 5.40 -8.39 -16.03
C MET A 39 5.68 -8.72 -14.57
N ALA A 40 4.65 -8.97 -13.76
CA ALA A 40 4.78 -9.38 -12.36
C ALA A 40 5.64 -10.65 -12.21
N ARG A 41 5.46 -11.63 -13.11
CA ARG A 41 6.27 -12.85 -13.13
C ARG A 41 7.73 -12.57 -13.49
N GLY A 42 7.98 -11.65 -14.42
CA GLY A 42 9.32 -11.17 -14.79
C GLY A 42 10.03 -10.50 -13.62
N ILE A 43 9.39 -9.50 -13.01
CA ILE A 43 9.87 -8.80 -11.81
C ILE A 43 10.17 -9.80 -10.70
N SER A 44 9.24 -10.72 -10.42
CA SER A 44 9.42 -11.77 -9.42
C SER A 44 10.63 -12.66 -9.71
N LYS A 45 10.88 -12.98 -10.99
CA LYS A 45 12.01 -13.81 -11.42
C LYS A 45 13.34 -13.09 -11.23
N GLU A 46 13.42 -11.83 -11.65
CA GLU A 46 14.63 -11.00 -11.53
C GLU A 46 14.96 -10.77 -10.05
N TYR A 47 14.00 -10.31 -9.26
CA TYR A 47 14.14 -10.13 -7.82
C TYR A 47 14.62 -11.40 -7.12
N CYS A 48 13.95 -12.54 -7.34
CA CYS A 48 14.34 -13.78 -6.70
C CYS A 48 15.68 -14.33 -7.21
N SER A 49 16.09 -14.06 -8.45
CA SER A 49 17.40 -14.49 -8.94
C SER A 49 18.57 -13.88 -8.16
N ILE A 50 18.35 -12.70 -7.56
CA ILE A 50 19.32 -11.99 -6.72
C ILE A 50 19.19 -12.43 -5.27
N VAL A 51 17.96 -12.41 -4.74
CA VAL A 51 17.70 -12.58 -3.30
C VAL A 51 17.63 -14.05 -2.87
N TYR A 52 17.12 -14.91 -3.75
CA TYR A 52 16.92 -16.34 -3.51
C TYR A 52 17.30 -17.16 -4.76
N PRO A 53 18.57 -17.15 -5.20
CA PRO A 53 19.00 -17.79 -6.44
C PRO A 53 18.63 -19.28 -6.53
N GLN A 54 18.47 -19.94 -5.39
CA GLN A 54 18.08 -21.35 -5.25
C GLN A 54 16.56 -21.59 -5.22
N ALA A 55 15.73 -20.55 -5.13
CA ALA A 55 14.30 -20.71 -4.97
C ALA A 55 13.60 -21.09 -6.28
N ALA A 56 12.65 -22.01 -6.19
CA ALA A 56 11.73 -22.27 -7.28
C ALA A 56 10.55 -21.31 -7.20
N LEU A 57 10.08 -20.84 -8.36
CA LEU A 57 8.98 -19.89 -8.46
C LEU A 57 7.74 -20.58 -9.02
N GLY A 58 6.64 -20.49 -8.27
CA GLY A 58 5.36 -21.07 -8.60
C GLY A 58 4.48 -20.17 -9.48
N LYS A 59 3.17 -20.31 -9.26
CA LYS A 59 2.15 -19.56 -9.99
C LYS A 59 2.13 -18.10 -9.53
N THR A 60 1.94 -17.20 -10.49
CA THR A 60 1.59 -15.79 -10.24
C THR A 60 0.08 -15.60 -10.42
N VAL A 61 -0.56 -14.94 -9.47
CA VAL A 61 -2.00 -14.62 -9.46
C VAL A 61 -2.21 -13.16 -9.10
N PHE A 62 -3.29 -12.56 -9.60
CA PHE A 62 -3.73 -11.27 -9.13
C PHE A 62 -4.56 -11.46 -7.86
N ASN A 63 -4.22 -10.74 -6.79
CA ASN A 63 -4.97 -10.69 -5.55
C ASN A 63 -5.82 -9.41 -5.53
N PRO A 64 -7.16 -9.51 -5.64
CA PRO A 64 -8.02 -8.34 -5.69
C PRO A 64 -8.13 -7.60 -4.35
N VAL A 65 -7.80 -8.26 -3.23
CA VAL A 65 -7.86 -7.64 -1.89
C VAL A 65 -6.72 -6.66 -1.71
N SER A 66 -5.51 -7.06 -2.11
CA SER A 66 -4.32 -6.20 -2.04
C SER A 66 -4.06 -5.41 -3.33
N SER A 67 -4.94 -5.56 -4.34
CA SER A 67 -4.76 -5.01 -5.69
C SER A 67 -3.34 -5.19 -6.25
N SER A 68 -2.74 -6.37 -6.03
CA SER A 68 -1.37 -6.66 -6.43
C SER A 68 -1.21 -8.09 -6.95
N TYR A 69 -0.14 -8.34 -7.70
CA TYR A 69 0.21 -9.68 -8.17
C TYR A 69 1.07 -10.41 -7.15
N GLU A 70 0.67 -11.62 -6.79
CA GLU A 70 1.37 -12.49 -5.86
C GLU A 70 2.00 -13.68 -6.57
N THR A 71 3.30 -13.88 -6.38
CA THR A 71 4.05 -15.03 -6.89
C THR A 71 4.49 -15.92 -5.74
N VAL A 72 4.17 -17.22 -5.82
CA VAL A 72 4.66 -18.21 -4.84
C VAL A 72 6.16 -18.41 -5.00
N VAL A 73 6.89 -18.35 -3.90
CA VAL A 73 8.32 -18.68 -3.81
C VAL A 73 8.47 -19.93 -2.94
N TYR A 74 9.23 -20.91 -3.42
CA TYR A 74 9.58 -22.13 -2.71
C TYR A 74 11.08 -22.11 -2.39
N LEU A 75 11.41 -22.07 -1.11
CA LEU A 75 12.78 -22.02 -0.60
C LEU A 75 13.00 -23.21 0.34
N GLY A 76 13.48 -24.33 -0.22
CA GLY A 76 13.53 -25.59 0.53
C GLY A 76 12.11 -26.05 0.90
N GLU A 77 11.86 -26.24 2.20
CA GLU A 77 10.54 -26.57 2.75
C GLU A 77 9.65 -25.34 2.97
N GLU A 78 10.22 -24.13 2.92
CA GLU A 78 9.47 -22.89 3.14
C GLU A 78 8.72 -22.47 1.88
N ARG A 79 7.50 -21.97 2.08
CA ARG A 79 6.66 -21.39 1.03
C ARG A 79 6.13 -20.04 1.49
N PHE A 80 6.39 -19.01 0.70
CA PHE A 80 5.85 -17.67 0.91
C PHE A 80 5.44 -17.03 -0.41
N TYR A 81 4.86 -15.85 -0.33
CA TYR A 81 4.42 -15.07 -1.48
C TYR A 81 5.17 -13.76 -1.51
N ILE A 82 5.67 -13.39 -2.69
CA ILE A 82 6.11 -12.02 -2.95
C ILE A 82 5.02 -11.27 -3.71
N ARG A 83 4.80 -10.02 -3.34
CA ARG A 83 3.83 -9.10 -3.94
C ARG A 83 4.56 -8.18 -4.89
N THR A 84 3.97 -7.96 -6.06
CA THR A 84 4.48 -7.05 -7.09
C THR A 84 3.33 -6.27 -7.68
N ASN A 85 3.57 -5.00 -7.98
CA ASN A 85 2.62 -4.20 -8.76
C ASN A 85 3.39 -3.63 -9.94
N PRO A 86 3.14 -4.05 -11.19
CA PRO A 86 3.97 -3.63 -12.33
C PRO A 86 4.00 -2.12 -12.62
N ASN A 87 3.12 -1.33 -12.00
CA ASN A 87 3.11 0.13 -12.07
C ASN A 87 3.85 0.79 -10.89
N GLN A 88 4.44 0.00 -9.99
CA GLN A 88 5.23 0.46 -8.85
C GLN A 88 6.58 -0.25 -8.90
N ASP A 89 7.65 0.48 -8.64
CA ASP A 89 8.99 -0.09 -8.67
C ASP A 89 9.35 -0.88 -7.40
N THR A 90 8.35 -1.50 -6.76
CA THR A 90 8.48 -2.13 -5.45
C THR A 90 8.03 -3.60 -5.41
N VAL A 91 8.67 -4.36 -4.53
CA VAL A 91 8.36 -5.75 -4.21
C VAL A 91 8.05 -5.83 -2.71
N GLY A 92 6.86 -6.31 -2.36
CA GLY A 92 6.54 -6.71 -1.01
C GLY A 92 7.04 -8.13 -0.75
N ASN A 93 7.94 -8.31 0.21
CA ASN A 93 8.42 -9.62 0.62
C ASN A 93 8.18 -9.81 2.13
N PRO A 94 7.01 -10.34 2.53
CA PRO A 94 6.63 -10.48 3.93
C PRO A 94 7.60 -11.32 4.76
N TYR A 95 8.31 -12.26 4.14
CA TYR A 95 9.31 -13.08 4.82
C TYR A 95 10.54 -12.24 5.22
N ARG A 96 11.13 -11.50 4.28
CA ARG A 96 12.27 -10.60 4.59
C ARG A 96 11.86 -9.45 5.49
N GLU A 97 10.68 -8.91 5.29
CA GLU A 97 10.12 -7.84 6.12
C GLU A 97 10.07 -8.29 7.58
N LYS A 98 9.45 -9.45 7.82
CA LYS A 98 9.39 -10.03 9.17
C LYS A 98 10.79 -10.22 9.78
N LEU A 99 11.72 -10.80 9.03
CA LEU A 99 13.08 -11.02 9.53
C LEU A 99 13.79 -9.70 9.85
N LEU A 100 13.77 -8.73 8.94
CA LEU A 100 14.42 -7.43 9.11
C LEU A 100 13.84 -6.67 10.32
N LEU A 101 12.51 -6.63 10.44
CA LEU A 101 11.84 -5.96 11.55
C LEU A 101 12.09 -6.67 12.90
N GLN A 102 12.37 -7.97 12.89
CA GLN A 102 12.73 -8.71 14.10
C GLN A 102 14.20 -8.46 14.48
N GLU A 103 15.11 -8.56 13.52
CA GLU A 103 16.56 -8.37 13.72
C GLU A 103 16.91 -6.95 14.16
N THR A 104 16.18 -5.94 13.66
CA THR A 104 16.37 -4.53 14.04
C THR A 104 15.67 -4.17 15.37
N GLY A 105 14.81 -5.04 15.91
CA GLY A 105 14.01 -4.74 17.10
C GLY A 105 12.79 -3.83 16.86
N VAL A 106 12.55 -3.39 15.61
CA VAL A 106 11.40 -2.55 15.26
C VAL A 106 10.07 -3.23 15.60
N SER A 107 9.98 -4.55 15.48
CA SER A 107 8.79 -5.33 15.83
C SER A 107 8.33 -5.10 17.28
N GLU A 108 9.28 -5.00 18.21
CA GLU A 108 8.99 -4.77 19.63
C GLU A 108 8.55 -3.32 19.88
N VAL A 109 9.22 -2.36 19.24
CA VAL A 109 8.88 -0.94 19.31
C VAL A 109 7.50 -0.66 18.74
N VAL A 110 7.18 -1.19 17.55
CA VAL A 110 5.84 -1.08 16.94
C VAL A 110 4.79 -1.71 17.85
N SER A 111 5.07 -2.88 18.44
CA SER A 111 4.14 -3.52 19.38
C SER A 111 3.89 -2.66 20.64
N LYS A 112 4.91 -1.95 21.13
CA LYS A 112 4.77 -1.01 22.26
C LYS A 112 3.95 0.23 21.85
N LEU A 113 4.30 0.85 20.73
CA LEU A 113 3.60 2.02 20.18
C LEU A 113 2.13 1.71 19.87
N PHE A 114 1.84 0.52 19.34
CA PHE A 114 0.48 0.04 19.11
C PHE A 114 -0.31 0.00 20.42
N ARG A 115 0.27 -0.52 21.51
CA ARG A 115 -0.41 -0.50 22.82
C ARG A 115 -0.66 0.91 23.32
N THR A 116 0.23 1.86 23.05
CA THR A 116 0.08 3.25 23.47
C THR A 116 -1.00 4.00 22.69
N TYR A 117 -1.04 3.85 21.35
CA TYR A 117 -1.83 4.73 20.49
C TYR A 117 -3.07 4.08 19.88
N VAL A 118 -3.07 2.75 19.73
CA VAL A 118 -4.11 2.01 19.00
C VAL A 118 -5.13 1.36 19.95
N GLN A 119 -4.87 1.31 21.26
CA GLN A 119 -5.85 0.80 22.21
C GLN A 119 -7.06 1.73 22.33
N GLY A 120 -8.26 1.17 22.28
CA GLY A 120 -9.49 1.91 22.48
C GLY A 120 -10.69 1.32 21.75
N ARG A 121 -11.78 2.09 21.75
CA ARG A 121 -13.07 1.73 21.14
C ARG A 121 -13.09 1.93 19.62
N TYR A 122 -12.20 2.76 19.09
CA TYR A 122 -12.22 3.20 17.69
C TYR A 122 -11.13 2.53 16.86
N TYR A 123 -11.38 2.45 15.56
CA TYR A 123 -10.41 1.90 14.63
C TYR A 123 -9.18 2.81 14.59
N ARG A 124 -8.06 2.27 15.02
CA ARG A 124 -6.74 2.84 14.83
C ARG A 124 -5.82 1.72 14.37
N PHE A 125 -4.77 2.06 13.63
CA PHE A 125 -3.81 1.08 13.15
C PHE A 125 -2.43 1.70 13.13
N LEU A 126 -1.40 0.91 13.43
CA LEU A 126 -0.01 1.31 13.35
C LEU A 126 0.78 0.14 12.79
N SER A 127 1.56 0.37 11.74
CA SER A 127 2.48 -0.62 11.18
C SER A 127 3.74 0.04 10.64
N CYS A 128 4.86 -0.65 10.79
CA CYS A 128 6.05 -0.39 9.98
C CYS A 128 6.10 -1.48 8.89
N ALA A 129 6.14 -1.06 7.63
CA ALA A 129 6.20 -1.93 6.47
C ALA A 129 7.53 -1.79 5.75
N VAL A 130 8.00 -2.89 5.15
CA VAL A 130 9.23 -2.89 4.35
C VAL A 130 8.98 -3.49 2.98
N TYR A 131 9.38 -2.73 1.97
CA TYR A 131 9.37 -3.10 0.57
C TYR A 131 10.80 -3.07 0.03
N TRP A 132 11.00 -3.54 -1.20
CA TRP A 132 12.29 -3.46 -1.87
C TRP A 132 12.10 -2.93 -3.27
N ASN A 133 13.02 -2.09 -3.73
CA ASN A 133 13.05 -1.74 -5.14
C ASN A 133 13.37 -3.01 -5.96
N TYR A 134 12.68 -3.29 -7.08
CA TYR A 134 13.04 -4.48 -7.86
C TYR A 134 14.31 -4.30 -8.70
N HIS A 135 14.71 -3.07 -9.02
CA HIS A 135 16.00 -2.74 -9.63
C HIS A 135 17.16 -2.74 -8.62
N ASP A 136 16.86 -2.52 -7.34
CA ASP A 136 17.81 -2.69 -6.23
C ASP A 136 17.19 -3.53 -5.09
N PRO A 137 17.19 -4.87 -5.22
CA PRO A 137 16.59 -5.77 -4.24
C PRO A 137 17.28 -5.80 -2.87
N MET A 138 18.41 -5.11 -2.73
CA MET A 138 19.22 -5.10 -1.51
C MET A 138 18.90 -3.91 -0.62
N THR A 139 18.43 -2.81 -1.19
CA THR A 139 18.05 -1.61 -0.44
C THR A 139 16.56 -1.68 -0.06
N PRO A 140 16.23 -1.75 1.25
CA PRO A 140 14.84 -1.71 1.69
C PRO A 140 14.28 -0.30 1.53
N ILE A 141 12.98 -0.24 1.24
CA ILE A 141 12.13 0.95 1.32
C ILE A 141 11.21 0.75 2.51
N THR A 142 11.25 1.68 3.44
CA THR A 142 10.67 1.55 4.78
C THR A 142 9.59 2.60 4.98
N SER A 143 8.43 2.15 5.43
CA SER A 143 7.23 2.96 5.56
C SER A 143 6.69 2.83 6.97
N LEU A 144 6.37 3.94 7.60
CA LEU A 144 5.55 3.95 8.81
C LEU A 144 4.14 4.39 8.44
N ARG A 145 3.15 3.59 8.79
CA ARG A 145 1.73 3.89 8.57
C ARG A 145 1.00 4.01 9.89
N PHE A 146 0.21 5.08 10.04
CA PHE A 146 -0.72 5.26 11.15
C PHE A 146 -2.10 5.65 10.64
N ASP A 147 -3.11 4.83 10.99
CA ASP A 147 -4.51 5.10 10.65
C ASP A 147 -5.26 5.55 11.90
N TYR A 148 -6.07 6.60 11.74
CA TYR A 148 -6.91 7.16 12.78
C TYR A 148 -8.36 7.29 12.30
N GLY A 149 -9.24 6.45 12.84
CA GLY A 149 -10.68 6.58 12.65
C GLY A 149 -11.30 7.46 13.73
N ASP A 150 -11.76 8.63 13.32
CA ASP A 150 -12.49 9.57 14.18
C ASP A 150 -13.99 9.37 14.05
N PHE A 151 -14.59 8.73 15.05
CA PHE A 151 -16.02 8.52 15.15
C PHE A 151 -16.66 9.36 16.27
N GLU A 152 -15.85 10.16 16.98
CA GLU A 152 -16.29 10.92 18.16
C GLU A 152 -16.50 12.39 17.86
N SER A 153 -15.76 12.93 16.89
CA SER A 153 -15.93 14.31 16.46
C SER A 153 -17.37 14.50 15.95
N PRO A 154 -18.11 15.48 16.50
CA PRO A 154 -19.50 15.71 16.10
C PRO A 154 -19.63 16.38 14.74
N SER A 155 -18.51 16.83 14.16
CA SER A 155 -18.43 17.49 12.87
C SER A 155 -17.03 17.29 12.31
N LEU A 156 -16.92 17.21 10.99
CA LEU A 156 -15.64 17.08 10.31
C LEU A 156 -14.63 18.16 10.77
N PRO A 157 -13.48 17.78 11.37
CA PRO A 157 -12.50 18.75 11.81
C PRO A 157 -11.73 19.35 10.62
N SER A 158 -11.28 20.59 10.79
CA SER A 158 -10.36 21.23 9.85
C SER A 158 -9.03 20.48 9.79
N GLU A 159 -8.36 20.53 8.64
CA GLU A 159 -7.01 19.98 8.44
C GLU A 159 -6.01 20.38 9.55
N ALA A 160 -6.00 21.63 10.00
CA ALA A 160 -5.12 22.08 11.08
C ALA A 160 -5.33 21.31 12.39
N LYS A 161 -6.58 20.94 12.71
CA LYS A 161 -6.92 20.14 13.90
C LYS A 161 -6.52 18.67 13.73
N ILE A 162 -6.69 18.13 12.52
CA ILE A 162 -6.24 16.77 12.18
C ILE A 162 -4.72 16.68 12.37
N LYS A 163 -3.97 17.67 11.86
CA LYS A 163 -2.51 17.77 12.03
C LYS A 163 -2.11 17.92 13.49
N GLU A 164 -2.77 18.80 14.24
CA GLU A 164 -2.50 18.98 15.67
C GLU A 164 -2.66 17.68 16.47
N LEU A 165 -3.63 16.84 16.08
CA LEU A 165 -3.87 15.53 16.68
C LEU A 165 -2.81 14.48 16.27
N LEU A 166 -2.47 14.39 14.99
CA LEU A 166 -1.67 13.29 14.45
C LEU A 166 -0.15 13.57 14.50
N SER A 167 0.27 14.81 14.28
CA SER A 167 1.69 15.18 14.22
C SER A 167 2.50 14.74 15.46
N PRO A 168 2.00 14.91 16.71
CA PRO A 168 2.73 14.46 17.90
C PRO A 168 2.91 12.94 17.97
N ILE A 169 1.88 12.18 17.56
CA ILE A 169 1.90 10.71 17.56
C ILE A 169 2.89 10.21 16.51
N ALA A 170 2.81 10.77 15.30
CA ALA A 170 3.70 10.45 14.20
C ALA A 170 5.15 10.74 14.58
N LEU A 171 5.44 11.91 15.16
CA LEU A 171 6.78 12.28 15.59
C LEU A 171 7.33 11.33 16.67
N ASP A 172 6.52 10.96 17.67
CA ASP A 172 6.94 9.97 18.67
C ASP A 172 7.25 8.60 18.04
N CYS A 173 6.42 8.14 17.09
CA CYS A 173 6.67 6.89 16.39
C CYS A 173 7.97 6.95 15.55
N ILE A 174 8.18 8.04 14.79
CA ILE A 174 9.40 8.26 14.00
C ILE A 174 10.63 8.22 14.90
N THR A 175 10.64 9.00 15.97
CA THR A 175 11.81 9.10 16.87
C THR A 175 12.16 7.81 17.60
N GLN A 176 11.19 6.91 17.81
CA GLN A 176 11.45 5.59 18.40
C GLN A 176 11.88 4.54 17.36
N ILE A 177 11.47 4.66 16.10
CA ILE A 177 11.75 3.67 15.04
C ILE A 177 13.03 3.99 14.26
N GLU A 178 13.23 5.25 13.84
CA GLU A 178 14.39 5.65 13.02
C GLU A 178 15.76 5.26 13.59
N PRO A 179 16.01 5.27 14.91
CA PRO A 179 17.28 4.81 15.47
C PRO A 179 17.58 3.33 15.20
N LEU A 180 16.56 2.52 14.94
CA LEU A 180 16.67 1.08 14.68
C LEU A 180 16.65 0.75 13.19
N LEU A 181 15.84 1.50 12.43
CA LEU A 181 15.66 1.32 11.01
C LEU A 181 15.31 2.69 10.41
N PRO A 182 16.15 3.27 9.54
CA PRO A 182 15.82 4.50 8.82
C PRO A 182 14.47 4.36 8.13
N LEU A 183 13.67 5.43 8.13
CA LEU A 183 12.37 5.49 7.47
C LEU A 183 12.48 6.30 6.16
N ASP A 184 11.86 5.84 5.09
CA ASP A 184 11.82 6.56 3.80
C ASP A 184 10.58 7.46 3.69
N HIS A 185 9.47 7.06 4.29
CA HIS A 185 8.25 7.87 4.33
C HIS A 185 7.33 7.48 5.51
N VAL A 186 6.37 8.36 5.79
CA VAL A 186 5.30 8.17 6.76
C VAL A 186 3.96 8.46 6.11
N ASP A 187 3.01 7.54 6.26
CA ASP A 187 1.64 7.70 5.84
C ASP A 187 0.73 7.90 7.06
N LEU A 188 0.07 9.05 7.13
CA LEU A 188 -0.94 9.33 8.14
C LEU A 188 -2.31 9.32 7.48
N LEU A 189 -3.12 8.32 7.83
CA LEU A 189 -4.46 8.15 7.29
C LEU A 189 -5.47 8.58 8.34
N TYR A 190 -6.36 9.49 7.95
CA TYR A 190 -7.42 9.98 8.81
C TYR A 190 -8.79 9.71 8.17
N TYR A 191 -9.68 9.13 8.95
CA TYR A 191 -11.06 8.82 8.56
C TYR A 191 -12.03 9.56 9.47
N HIS A 192 -13.10 10.07 8.87
CA HIS A 192 -14.26 10.63 9.54
C HIS A 192 -15.54 10.24 8.76
N PRO A 193 -16.64 9.82 9.41
CA PRO A 193 -17.88 9.43 8.73
C PRO A 193 -18.45 10.48 7.78
N ASP A 194 -18.30 11.76 8.12
CA ASP A 194 -18.80 12.87 7.30
C ASP A 194 -17.90 13.25 6.10
N PHE A 195 -16.82 12.52 5.79
CA PHE A 195 -15.97 12.86 4.64
C PHE A 195 -16.69 12.71 3.30
N ASP A 196 -17.51 11.68 3.17
CA ASP A 196 -18.40 11.49 2.02
C ASP A 196 -19.65 10.70 2.47
N PRO A 197 -20.79 11.36 2.68
CA PRO A 197 -22.02 10.70 3.09
C PRO A 197 -22.65 9.84 1.99
N ASP A 198 -22.21 9.98 0.74
CA ASP A 198 -22.77 9.30 -0.43
C ASP A 198 -21.94 8.07 -0.85
N GLU A 199 -20.74 7.88 -0.32
CA GLU A 199 -19.89 6.73 -0.60
C GLU A 199 -20.19 5.52 0.31
N THR A 200 -20.37 4.35 -0.30
CA THR A 200 -20.42 3.07 0.42
C THR A 200 -19.00 2.61 0.76
N GLY A 201 -18.40 3.14 1.82
CA GLY A 201 -17.04 2.76 2.22
C GLY A 201 -16.45 3.63 3.34
N MET A 202 -15.20 3.33 3.71
CA MET A 202 -14.40 4.23 4.54
C MET A 202 -13.46 5.03 3.65
N THR A 203 -13.74 6.31 3.48
CA THR A 203 -12.91 7.23 2.68
C THR A 203 -11.83 7.83 3.56
N TRP A 204 -10.57 7.52 3.24
CA TRP A 204 -9.42 7.97 4.01
C TRP A 204 -8.81 9.22 3.37
N ARG A 205 -8.48 10.21 4.19
CA ARG A 205 -7.56 11.27 3.79
C ARG A 205 -6.15 10.85 4.17
N ILE A 206 -5.21 11.05 3.25
CA ILE A 206 -3.83 10.59 3.44
C ILE A 206 -2.90 11.80 3.42
N MET A 207 -2.02 11.87 4.42
CA MET A 207 -0.82 12.70 4.38
C MET A 207 0.38 11.76 4.20
N GLU A 208 0.95 11.76 2.99
CA GLU A 208 2.20 11.07 2.70
C GLU A 208 3.37 12.04 2.92
N ILE A 209 4.33 11.62 3.73
CA ILE A 209 5.40 12.48 4.23
C ILE A 209 6.74 11.81 3.89
N PRO A 210 7.44 12.24 2.82
CA PRO A 210 8.75 11.71 2.51
C PRO A 210 9.75 12.14 3.58
N LEU A 211 10.60 11.20 4.01
CA LEU A 211 11.63 11.41 5.02
C LEU A 211 13.01 11.38 4.38
N GLU A 212 13.40 12.47 3.74
CA GLU A 212 14.75 12.61 3.21
C GLU A 212 15.79 12.55 4.34
N ARG A 213 16.95 11.96 4.04
CA ARG A 213 18.00 11.65 5.02
C ARG A 213 18.37 12.83 5.92
N ASP A 214 18.49 14.02 5.32
CA ASP A 214 18.98 15.24 5.97
C ASP A 214 17.87 16.16 6.48
N THR A 215 16.60 15.76 6.34
CA THR A 215 15.45 16.57 6.78
C THR A 215 15.21 16.40 8.28
N PRO A 216 15.20 17.48 9.08
CA PRO A 216 14.90 17.38 10.51
C PRO A 216 13.48 16.89 10.79
N ARG A 217 13.35 15.88 11.65
CA ARG A 217 12.08 15.27 12.04
C ARG A 217 11.42 16.17 13.06
N THR A 218 10.62 17.10 12.56
CA THR A 218 10.00 18.16 13.37
C THR A 218 8.51 18.20 13.14
N LYS A 219 7.78 18.79 14.09
CA LYS A 219 6.34 19.03 13.90
C LYS A 219 6.06 19.86 12.63
N ALA A 220 6.93 20.81 12.30
CA ALA A 220 6.79 21.64 11.11
C ALA A 220 6.85 20.84 9.80
N LEU A 221 7.66 19.78 9.74
CA LEU A 221 7.70 18.85 8.59
C LEU A 221 6.34 18.18 8.40
N LEU A 222 5.75 17.69 9.49
CA LEU A 222 4.46 17.00 9.48
C LEU A 222 3.31 17.97 9.16
N ASP A 223 3.34 19.17 9.74
CA ASP A 223 2.30 20.19 9.56
C ASP A 223 2.29 20.76 8.13
N ALA A 224 3.41 20.64 7.39
CA ALA A 224 3.52 21.07 5.99
C ALA A 224 2.92 20.06 4.98
N ALA A 225 2.73 18.79 5.36
CA ALA A 225 2.16 17.79 4.47
C ALA A 225 0.68 18.05 4.19
N GLU A 226 0.24 17.96 2.93
CA GLU A 226 -1.16 18.24 2.56
C GLU A 226 -2.04 17.00 2.71
N LEU A 227 -3.30 17.18 3.14
CA LEU A 227 -4.29 16.09 3.12
C LEU A 227 -4.78 15.88 1.69
N THR A 228 -4.51 14.70 1.15
CA THR A 228 -5.00 14.27 -0.17
C THR A 228 -6.16 13.28 -0.05
N LEU A 229 -6.97 13.19 -1.11
CA LEU A 229 -7.99 12.15 -1.29
C LEU A 229 -7.36 10.87 -1.83
N THR A 230 -7.93 9.73 -1.45
CA THR A 230 -7.78 8.47 -2.18
C THR A 230 -8.82 8.35 -3.29
#